data_AF-A0A0N1H631-F1
#
_entry.id   AF-A0A0N1H631-F1
#
_cell.length_a   1.000
_cell.length_b   1.000
_cell.length_c   1.000
_cell.angle_alpha   90.00
_cell.angle_beta   90.00
_cell.angle_gamma   90.00
#
_symmetry.space_group_name_H-M   'P 1'
#
loop_
_entity.id
_entity.type
_entity.pdbx_description
1 polymer ?
#
loop_
_entity_poly.entity_id
_entity_poly.type
_entity_poly.pdbx_seq_one_letter_code
_entity_poly.pdbx_strand_id
1 'polypeptide(L)' 'MVYTLVVHFRVKDQAAISKVKDKLTEASQVYSRDKETVSWFIMQSVYDKKDFTTAGWRYGPEAV' A
#
# COMPACT_ATOMS: atom_id res chain seq x y z
N MET A 1 -9.09 10.70 15.27
CA MET A 1 -9.17 9.22 15.22
C MET A 1 -8.30 8.71 14.08
N VAL A 2 -7.61 7.57 14.21
CA VAL A 2 -6.74 7.01 13.14
C VAL A 2 -7.39 5.77 12.54
N TYR A 3 -7.44 5.70 11.22
CA TYR A 3 -7.96 4.56 10.47
C TYR A 3 -6.82 3.74 9.87
N THR A 4 -7.00 2.42 9.87
CA THR A 4 -6.08 1.51 9.19
C THR A 4 -6.78 0.93 7.96
N LEU A 5 -6.17 1.12 6.79
CA LEU A 5 -6.57 0.52 5.53
C LEU A 5 -5.62 -0.64 5.24
N VAL A 6 -6.17 -1.85 5.18
CA VAL A 6 -5.43 -3.05 4.77
C VAL A 6 -6.06 -3.57 3.49
N VAL A 7 -5.25 -3.71 2.45
CA VAL A 7 -5.69 -4.26 1.16
C VAL A 7 -4.82 -5.46 0.84
N HIS A 8 -5.46 -6.60 0.63
CA HIS A 8 -4.84 -7.82 0.14
C HIS A 8 -5.25 -8.03 -1.31
N PHE A 9 -4.28 -8.26 -2.18
CA PHE A 9 -4.57 -8.58 -3.57
C PHE A 9 -3.53 -9.52 -4.16
N ARG A 10 -3.96 -10.26 -5.18
CA ARG A 10 -3.15 -11.27 -5.84
C ARG A 10 -2.97 -10.94 -7.31
N VAL A 11 -1.73 -10.96 -7.76
CA VAL A 11 -1.39 -10.69 -9.16
C VAL A 11 -1.59 -11.96 -9.99
N LYS A 12 -2.39 -11.85 -11.06
CA LYS A 12 -2.67 -12.96 -11.99
C LYS A 12 -1.42 -13.36 -12.78
N ASP A 13 -0.76 -12.37 -13.41
CA ASP A 13 0.37 -12.58 -14.31
C ASP A 13 1.72 -12.34 -13.63
N GLN A 14 2.62 -13.31 -13.74
CA GLN A 14 3.92 -13.26 -13.06
C GLN A 14 4.85 -12.16 -13.61
N ALA A 15 4.72 -11.82 -14.90
CA ALA A 15 5.45 -10.72 -15.52
C ALA A 15 4.96 -9.33 -15.06
N ALA A 16 3.77 -9.24 -14.45
CA ALA A 16 3.22 -7.98 -13.95
C ALA A 16 3.69 -7.65 -12.52
N ILE A 17 4.30 -8.61 -11.80
CA ILE A 17 4.73 -8.45 -10.40
C ILE A 17 5.69 -7.27 -10.23
N SER A 18 6.67 -7.12 -11.11
CA SER A 18 7.63 -5.99 -11.07
C SER A 18 6.91 -4.66 -11.27
N LYS A 19 6.10 -4.56 -12.34
CA LYS A 19 5.32 -3.36 -12.65
C LYS A 19 4.37 -2.96 -11.52
N VAL A 20 3.74 -3.94 -10.87
CA VAL A 20 2.86 -3.73 -9.72
C VAL A 20 3.67 -3.18 -8.54
N LYS A 21 4.80 -3.81 -8.21
CA LYS A 21 5.67 -3.35 -7.12
C LYS A 21 6.18 -1.92 -7.34
N ASP A 22 6.57 -1.59 -8.56
CA ASP A 22 7.04 -0.25 -8.91
C ASP A 22 5.94 0.80 -8.73
N LYS A 23 4.73 0.52 -9.24
CA LYS A 23 3.56 1.41 -9.07
C LYS A 23 3.13 1.56 -7.62
N LEU A 24 3.16 0.48 -6.83
CA LEU A 24 2.86 0.57 -5.40
C LEU A 24 3.88 1.45 -4.68
N THR A 25 5.17 1.32 -5.04
CA THR A 25 6.25 2.12 -4.45
C THR A 25 6.08 3.60 -4.78
N GLU A 26 5.73 3.92 -6.03
CA GLU A 26 5.37 5.27 -6.45
C GLU A 26 4.14 5.78 -5.66
N ALA A 27 3.08 4.97 -5.54
CA ALA A 27 1.89 5.33 -4.77
C ALA A 27 2.22 5.60 -3.29
N SER A 28 3.08 4.79 -2.66
CA SER A 28 3.55 5.01 -1.28
C SER A 28 4.27 6.35 -1.13
N GLN A 29 5.09 6.75 -2.11
CA GLN A 29 5.76 8.06 -2.09
C GLN A 29 4.77 9.21 -2.25
N VAL A 30 3.72 9.04 -3.06
CA VAL A 30 2.65 10.04 -3.22
C VAL A 30 1.85 10.17 -1.94
N TYR A 31 1.42 9.06 -1.34
CA TYR A 31 0.64 9.06 -0.11
C TYR A 31 1.43 9.55 1.09
N SER A 32 2.77 9.39 1.12
CA SER A 32 3.60 9.96 2.19
C SER A 32 3.64 11.49 2.20
N ARG A 33 3.18 12.15 1.12
CA ARG A 33 3.09 13.62 1.01
C ARG A 33 1.70 14.15 1.37
N ASP A 34 0.73 13.26 1.56
CA ASP A 34 -0.63 13.60 1.93
C ASP A 34 -0.69 13.89 3.43
N LYS A 35 -1.23 15.06 3.81
CA LYS A 35 -1.33 15.48 5.22
C LYS A 35 -2.20 14.54 6.07
N GLU A 36 -3.14 13.86 5.44
CA GLU A 36 -4.05 12.93 6.12
C GLU A 36 -3.45 11.53 6.22
N THR A 37 -2.35 11.25 5.51
CA THR A 37 -1.73 9.92 5.54
C THR A 37 -0.51 9.90 6.44
N VAL A 38 -0.58 9.12 7.51
CA VAL A 38 0.49 8.97 8.49
C VAL A 38 1.66 8.20 7.89
N SER A 39 1.37 7.03 7.31
CA SER A 39 2.38 6.19 6.66
C SER A 39 1.70 5.14 5.77
N TRP A 40 2.44 4.69 4.74
CA TRP A 40 1.97 3.69 3.78
C TRP A 40 3.02 2.61 3.54
N PHE A 41 2.73 1.37 3.92
CA PHE A 41 3.63 0.23 3.80
C PHE A 41 3.19 -0.74 2.72
N ILE A 42 4.16 -1.28 2.00
CA ILE A 42 3.97 -2.31 0.98
C ILE A 42 4.69 -3.56 1.45
N MET A 43 3.96 -4.66 1.51
CA MET A 43 4.46 -5.96 1.92
C MET A 43 4.25 -6.95 0.78
N GLN A 44 5.28 -7.75 0.51
CA GLN A 44 5.23 -8.87 -0.42
C GLN A 44 5.36 -10.16 0.38
N SER A 45 4.53 -11.15 0.08
CA SER A 45 4.62 -12.45 0.76
C SER A 45 5.94 -13.15 0.42
N VAL A 46 6.53 -13.80 1.43
CA VAL A 46 7.78 -14.56 1.30
C VAL A 46 7.53 -15.91 0.60
N TYR A 47 6.30 -16.44 0.70
CA TYR A 47 5.92 -17.74 0.16
C TYR A 47 5.36 -17.65 -1.27
N ASP A 48 4.54 -16.62 -1.56
CA ASP A 48 4.00 -16.38 -2.89
C ASP A 48 4.30 -14.95 -3.34
N LYS A 49 5.16 -14.81 -4.35
CA LYS A 49 5.54 -13.50 -4.90
C LYS A 49 4.36 -12.77 -5.56
N LYS A 50 3.24 -13.46 -5.83
CA LYS A 50 2.02 -12.88 -6.39
C LYS A 50 1.13 -12.22 -5.34
N ASP A 51 1.34 -12.53 -4.07
CA ASP A 51 0.53 -11.98 -2.97
C ASP A 51 1.17 -10.70 -2.43
N PHE A 52 0.40 -9.63 -2.50
CA PHE A 52 0.76 -8.32 -1.99
C PHE A 52 -0.22 -7.87 -0.93
N THR A 53 0.31 -7.18 0.07
CA THR A 53 -0.47 -6.53 1.12
C THR A 53 0.00 -5.10 1.26
N THR A 54 -0.93 -4.15 1.24
CA THR A 54 -0.63 -2.75 1.57
C THR A 54 -1.34 -2.38 2.86
N ALA A 55 -0.61 -1.76 3.78
CA ALA A 55 -1.16 -1.28 5.04
C ALA A 55 -0.88 0.23 5.15
N GLY A 56 -1.94 1.01 5.21
CA GLY A 56 -1.89 2.47 5.33
C GLY A 56 -2.59 2.97 6.57
N TRP A 57 -1.99 3.93 7.27
CA TRP A 57 -2.61 4.64 8.38
C TRP A 57 -2.99 6.05 7.97
N ARG A 58 -4.24 6.44 8.25
CA ARG A 58 -4.78 7.75 7.92
C ARG A 58 -5.42 8.43 9.12
N TYR A 59 -5.25 9.75 9.22
CA TYR A 59 -6.03 10.58 10.13
C TYR A 59 -7.46 10.66 9.62
N GLY A 60 -8.41 10.70 10.56
CA GLY A 60 -9.80 10.93 10.25
C GLY A 60 -10.11 12.37 9.92
N PRO A 61 -11.25 12.63 9.27
CA PRO A 61 -11.65 13.97 8.82
C PRO A 61 -11.82 14.97 9.97
N GLU A 62 -11.93 14.51 11.21
CA GLU A 62 -12.05 15.34 12.41
C GLU A 62 -10.71 15.73 13.04
N ALA A 63 -9.59 15.33 12.43
CA ALA A 63 -8.23 15.55 12.96
C ALA A 63 -7.42 16.59 12.16
N VAL A 64 -8.03 17.27 11.18
CA VAL A 64 -7.40 18.27 10.30
C VAL A 64 -8.00 19.65 10.52
#